data_AF-D9QM24-F1
#
_entry.id   AF-D9QM24-F1
#
_cell.length_a   1.000
_cell.length_b   1.000
_cell.length_c   1.000
_cell.angle_alpha   90.00
_cell.angle_beta   90.00
_cell.angle_gamma   90.00
#
_symmetry.space_group_name_H-M   'P 1'
#
loop_
_entity.id
_entity.type
_entity.pdbx_description
1 polymer ?
#
loop_
_entity_poly.entity_id
_entity_poly.type
_entity_poly.pdbx_seq_one_letter_code
_entity_poly.pdbx_strand_id
1 'polypeptide(L)'
;MPSSQSARLSLPYVAAGQLQKHVTVNEALTRLDGLIQAAVVSRTVAVQPADADDGALYILPPSPGGAVWSTWSAGDLVRAEFGGWTRVPVPSGMIAMVLDEGELVVRDSTGWSAPTIAGGAVQSLTRLGVNATADAGNPLTARLNSALLTARPLAEGGTGALRLVMNKDAATDVMSVLFQTAYAGRAELGLIGDDDLSLKVSADGSSWREAFRVDPDEGRVTFAAGALRTESVLLDSTTTYVPPAWARMLTITAVGGGGGGGAGAFAASGERPGGGGGGSGGVSTARWSTADLPSSLTVVVGAGGASGVPGQASTVSGAGDILLAARGGSAGGSGPSGGAGGQPGVGLIPANAGGASVPGGPAPAGSSLSGPAAPGGGGAGGGLAATGTLQTAGAGGDGAPLIRPAPGGAAGSGMGAVGGDAATPRLVLAGGGGAGGAASTSAGGFAGGDGGGFGGGGGGGGAGITAAGLGGTGGAGAVLILAEG
;
A
#
# COMPACT_ATOMS: atom_id res chain seq x y z
N MET A 1 13.37 73.85 44.63
CA MET A 1 11.99 74.37 44.55
C MET A 1 11.09 73.31 45.14
N PRO A 2 10.12 73.65 46.01
CA PRO A 2 9.04 72.71 46.24
C PRO A 2 8.42 72.43 44.87
N SER A 3 8.28 71.16 44.53
CA SER A 3 7.64 70.82 43.27
C SER A 3 6.21 71.37 43.31
N SER A 4 5.77 71.96 42.20
CA SER A 4 4.37 72.35 42.01
C SER A 4 3.55 71.23 41.39
N GLN A 5 4.12 70.01 41.25
CA GLN A 5 3.56 68.88 40.50
C GLN A 5 3.99 67.52 41.11
N SER A 6 3.23 66.43 40.86
CA SER A 6 3.56 65.04 41.29
C SER A 6 4.63 64.36 40.40
N ALA A 7 5.38 63.41 40.97
CA ALA A 7 6.55 62.79 40.32
C ALA A 7 6.23 61.94 39.08
N ARG A 8 5.19 61.11 39.14
CA ARG A 8 4.92 60.11 38.11
C ARG A 8 3.93 60.59 37.05
N LEU A 9 2.92 61.35 37.47
CA LEU A 9 1.81 61.79 36.62
C LEU A 9 1.74 63.32 36.45
N SER A 10 2.66 64.10 37.02
CA SER A 10 2.74 65.57 36.86
C SER A 10 1.45 66.32 37.26
N LEU A 11 0.74 65.85 38.28
CA LEU A 11 -0.51 66.47 38.77
C LEU A 11 -0.23 67.82 39.47
N PRO A 12 -0.86 68.94 39.07
CA PRO A 12 -0.53 70.28 39.57
C PRO A 12 -1.08 70.55 40.98
N TYR A 13 -0.22 71.07 41.84
CA TYR A 13 -0.54 71.41 43.23
C TYR A 13 -1.12 72.83 43.38
N VAL A 14 -1.91 73.01 44.44
CA VAL A 14 -2.56 74.30 44.78
C VAL A 14 -1.62 75.21 45.58
N ALA A 15 -1.58 76.52 45.28
CA ALA A 15 -0.60 77.51 45.79
C ALA A 15 -1.03 78.25 47.09
N ALA A 16 -0.05 78.70 47.90
CA ALA A 16 -0.24 79.19 49.27
C ALA A 16 -0.24 80.74 49.43
N GLY A 17 -1.29 81.26 50.07
CA GLY A 17 -1.50 82.62 50.55
C GLY A 17 -2.91 82.74 51.17
N GLN A 18 -3.03 82.49 52.50
CA GLN A 18 -4.23 82.38 53.37
C GLN A 18 -4.68 80.94 53.76
N LEU A 19 -4.61 80.67 55.07
CA LEU A 19 -5.24 79.58 55.84
C LEU A 19 -4.77 78.14 55.63
N GLN A 20 -4.83 77.39 56.72
CA GLN A 20 -4.25 76.05 56.95
C GLN A 20 -4.70 74.90 56.03
N LYS A 21 -5.61 75.12 55.08
CA LYS A 21 -6.32 74.01 54.41
C LYS A 21 -5.55 73.40 53.25
N HIS A 22 -4.73 74.20 52.57
CA HIS A 22 -4.20 73.88 51.25
C HIS A 22 -3.26 72.64 51.22
N VAL A 23 -2.60 72.25 52.33
CA VAL A 23 -1.66 71.09 52.39
C VAL A 23 -2.37 69.74 52.20
N THR A 24 -3.54 69.57 52.84
CA THR A 24 -4.28 68.29 52.89
C THR A 24 -4.72 67.82 51.51
N VAL A 25 -5.01 68.75 50.59
CA VAL A 25 -5.37 68.44 49.21
C VAL A 25 -4.16 67.93 48.41
N ASN A 26 -2.99 68.57 48.54
CA ASN A 26 -1.81 68.18 47.77
C ASN A 26 -1.26 66.79 48.17
N GLU A 27 -1.35 66.40 49.44
CA GLU A 27 -0.93 65.06 49.90
C GLU A 27 -1.85 63.94 49.33
N ALA A 28 -3.16 64.22 49.25
CA ALA A 28 -4.12 63.34 48.60
C ALA A 28 -3.78 63.14 47.11
N LEU A 29 -3.32 64.19 46.40
CA LEU A 29 -2.87 64.09 45.00
C LEU A 29 -1.63 63.18 44.84
N THR A 30 -0.67 63.19 45.76
CA THR A 30 0.52 62.31 45.70
C THR A 30 0.19 60.84 45.96
N ARG A 31 -0.70 60.54 46.91
CA ARG A 31 -1.14 59.15 47.13
C ARG A 31 -1.92 58.63 45.93
N LEU A 32 -2.71 59.51 45.31
CA LEU A 32 -3.44 59.20 44.10
C LEU A 32 -2.47 58.79 42.96
N ASP A 33 -1.34 59.48 42.82
CA ASP A 33 -0.29 59.22 41.82
C ASP A 33 0.37 57.83 41.91
N GLY A 34 0.43 57.24 43.11
CA GLY A 34 1.00 55.91 43.35
C GLY A 34 0.01 54.75 43.29
N LEU A 35 -1.28 55.01 43.49
CA LEU A 35 -2.32 53.98 43.43
C LEU A 35 -2.98 53.91 42.06
N ILE A 36 -3.13 55.05 41.38
CA ILE A 36 -3.65 55.09 40.02
C ILE A 36 -2.64 54.47 39.07
N GLN A 37 -3.13 53.53 38.25
CA GLN A 37 -2.32 52.73 37.34
C GLN A 37 -1.07 52.22 38.05
N ALA A 38 -1.24 51.47 39.16
CA ALA A 38 -0.15 50.89 39.91
C ALA A 38 0.77 50.10 38.97
N ALA A 39 1.79 50.81 38.49
CA ALA A 39 2.76 50.36 37.52
C ALA A 39 4.00 50.22 38.35
N VAL A 40 4.10 49.03 38.89
CA VAL A 40 5.10 48.68 39.84
C VAL A 40 6.32 48.42 38.98
N VAL A 41 7.38 49.18 39.20
CA VAL A 41 8.66 48.98 38.51
C VAL A 41 9.05 47.52 38.63
N SER A 42 8.82 46.96 39.81
CA SER A 42 8.96 45.55 40.09
C SER A 42 8.23 45.20 41.37
N ARG A 43 7.65 44.01 41.43
CA ARG A 43 7.16 43.43 42.69
C ARG A 43 8.19 42.49 43.34
N THR A 44 9.37 42.38 42.73
CA THR A 44 10.42 41.41 43.07
C THR A 44 11.73 42.05 43.54
N VAL A 45 11.85 43.40 43.64
CA VAL A 45 13.00 44.16 44.24
C VAL A 45 12.90 44.23 45.77
N ALA A 46 13.96 43.96 46.56
CA ALA A 46 13.87 43.67 48.01
C ALA A 46 14.70 44.49 49.01
N VAL A 47 15.85 45.00 48.59
CA VAL A 47 16.66 45.90 49.41
C VAL A 47 16.45 47.28 48.84
N GLN A 48 16.12 48.24 49.69
CA GLN A 48 15.77 49.59 49.29
C GLN A 48 16.90 50.19 48.46
N PRO A 49 16.64 50.56 47.19
CA PRO A 49 17.62 51.30 46.41
C PRO A 49 18.14 52.53 47.18
N ALA A 50 19.47 52.71 47.23
CA ALA A 50 20.07 53.95 47.71
C ALA A 50 19.71 55.14 46.79
N ASP A 51 19.47 54.81 45.52
CA ASP A 51 19.17 55.74 44.42
C ASP A 51 18.04 55.18 43.52
N ALA A 52 16.80 55.14 44.03
CA ALA A 52 15.59 54.86 43.23
C ALA A 52 15.01 56.16 42.64
N ASP A 53 14.40 56.04 41.47
CA ASP A 53 13.69 57.15 40.82
C ASP A 53 12.50 57.63 41.66
N ASP A 54 12.29 58.94 41.64
CA ASP A 54 11.23 59.60 42.41
C ASP A 54 9.84 59.17 41.89
N GLY A 55 9.00 58.65 42.79
CA GLY A 55 7.69 58.07 42.46
C GLY A 55 7.71 56.59 42.05
N ALA A 56 8.88 55.93 42.02
CA ALA A 56 8.98 54.51 41.69
C ALA A 56 8.18 53.66 42.68
N LEU A 57 7.29 52.82 42.14
CA LEU A 57 6.46 51.91 42.92
C LEU A 57 7.09 50.53 42.93
N TYR A 58 7.11 49.93 44.12
CA TYR A 58 7.49 48.54 44.33
C TYR A 58 6.43 47.86 45.17
N ILE A 59 5.98 46.68 44.77
CA ILE A 59 5.26 45.79 45.68
C ILE A 59 6.36 45.12 46.47
N LEU A 60 6.38 45.33 47.77
CA LEU A 60 7.40 44.76 48.61
C LEU A 60 7.38 43.24 48.46
N PRO A 61 8.53 42.62 48.31
CA PRO A 61 8.63 41.18 48.36
C PRO A 61 8.56 40.71 49.82
N PRO A 62 8.49 39.40 50.09
CA PRO A 62 8.29 38.82 51.42
C PRO A 62 9.27 39.16 52.57
N SER A 63 10.40 39.85 52.32
CA SER A 63 11.41 40.25 53.34
C SER A 63 12.16 41.52 52.90
N PRO A 64 11.49 42.67 52.98
CA PRO A 64 12.03 43.94 52.53
C PRO A 64 13.14 44.42 53.50
N GLY A 65 14.23 45.04 53.02
CA GLY A 65 15.46 45.35 53.79
C GLY A 65 16.20 46.64 53.37
N GLY A 66 17.22 47.06 54.12
CA GLY A 66 17.74 48.44 54.07
C GLY A 66 17.11 49.27 55.18
N ALA A 67 17.62 50.45 55.49
CA ALA A 67 17.25 51.17 56.71
C ALA A 67 15.73 51.31 56.95
N VAL A 68 14.91 51.31 55.89
CA VAL A 68 13.46 51.53 55.93
C VAL A 68 12.64 50.32 55.49
N TRP A 69 12.96 49.69 54.34
CA TRP A 69 12.27 48.47 53.90
C TRP A 69 12.38 47.35 54.94
N SER A 70 13.46 47.36 55.77
CA SER A 70 13.69 46.44 56.91
C SER A 70 12.65 46.51 58.04
N THR A 71 11.65 47.37 57.92
CA THR A 71 10.65 47.61 58.95
C THR A 71 9.22 47.28 58.50
N TRP A 72 9.02 46.95 57.22
CA TRP A 72 7.71 46.69 56.63
C TRP A 72 7.54 45.22 56.24
N SER A 73 6.40 44.91 55.65
CA SER A 73 5.89 43.56 55.45
C SER A 73 5.71 43.26 53.98
N ALA A 74 5.84 41.97 53.68
CA ALA A 74 5.55 41.32 52.42
C ALA A 74 4.30 41.85 51.70
N GLY A 75 4.42 42.05 50.40
CA GLY A 75 3.35 42.40 49.48
C GLY A 75 2.95 43.88 49.55
N ASP A 76 3.26 44.59 50.61
CA ASP A 76 2.82 45.98 50.72
C ASP A 76 3.43 46.83 49.64
N LEU A 77 2.62 47.69 49.04
CA LEU A 77 3.09 48.59 48.02
C LEU A 77 3.93 49.68 48.70
N VAL A 78 5.07 50.06 48.14
CA VAL A 78 5.94 51.13 48.62
C VAL A 78 6.39 52.01 47.48
N ARG A 79 6.73 53.25 47.81
CA ARG A 79 7.10 54.30 46.90
C ARG A 79 8.43 54.92 47.34
N ALA A 80 9.36 55.04 46.41
CA ALA A 80 10.56 55.86 46.59
C ALA A 80 10.16 57.32 46.43
N GLU A 81 10.48 58.18 47.40
CA GLU A 81 10.13 59.58 47.31
C GLU A 81 11.06 60.45 48.14
N PHE A 82 11.58 61.53 47.55
CA PHE A 82 12.44 62.51 48.22
C PHE A 82 13.65 61.91 48.98
N GLY A 83 14.31 60.87 48.44
CA GLY A 83 15.46 60.21 49.06
C GLY A 83 15.12 59.27 50.22
N GLY A 84 13.83 59.03 50.46
CA GLY A 84 13.31 58.11 51.45
C GLY A 84 12.26 57.17 50.89
N TRP A 85 11.50 56.55 51.79
CA TRP A 85 10.52 55.51 51.46
C TRP A 85 9.19 55.73 52.17
N THR A 86 8.09 55.47 51.46
CA THR A 86 6.72 55.45 52.01
C THR A 86 5.97 54.19 51.64
N ARG A 87 5.22 53.64 52.60
CA ARG A 87 4.30 52.53 52.40
C ARG A 87 2.95 53.03 51.88
N VAL A 88 2.38 52.30 50.94
CA VAL A 88 1.11 52.55 50.27
C VAL A 88 0.16 51.39 50.61
N PRO A 89 -0.82 51.57 51.51
CA PRO A 89 -1.77 50.52 51.88
C PRO A 89 -2.62 50.08 50.69
N VAL A 90 -2.75 48.76 50.48
CA VAL A 90 -3.51 48.14 49.37
C VAL A 90 -4.52 47.10 49.89
N PRO A 91 -5.81 47.19 49.52
CA PRO A 91 -6.83 46.23 49.94
C PRO A 91 -6.72 44.89 49.20
N SER A 92 -7.26 43.81 49.78
CA SER A 92 -7.53 42.57 49.04
C SER A 92 -8.40 42.89 47.82
N GLY A 93 -8.04 42.34 46.66
CA GLY A 93 -8.58 42.63 45.33
C GLY A 93 -7.75 43.61 44.49
N MET A 94 -6.73 44.27 45.06
CA MET A 94 -5.89 45.24 44.33
C MET A 94 -5.18 44.60 43.13
N ILE A 95 -5.00 45.35 42.04
CA ILE A 95 -4.29 44.90 40.83
C ILE A 95 -3.06 45.78 40.60
N ALA A 96 -1.99 45.15 40.12
CA ALA A 96 -0.77 45.82 39.77
C ALA A 96 -0.17 45.23 38.50
N MET A 97 0.34 46.13 37.65
CA MET A 97 1.22 45.76 36.57
C MET A 97 2.63 45.69 37.12
N VAL A 98 3.27 44.55 36.93
CA VAL A 98 4.68 44.41 37.20
C VAL A 98 5.41 44.65 35.88
N LEU A 99 6.01 45.84 35.76
CA LEU A 99 6.51 46.35 34.47
C LEU A 99 7.66 45.53 33.89
N ASP A 100 8.45 44.88 34.75
CA ASP A 100 9.58 44.02 34.38
C ASP A 100 9.18 42.58 34.02
N GLU A 101 8.22 41.99 34.72
CA GLU A 101 7.68 40.64 34.44
C GLU A 101 6.73 40.64 33.24
N GLY A 102 6.15 41.79 32.90
CA GLY A 102 5.04 41.85 31.94
C GLY A 102 3.77 41.16 32.46
N GLU A 103 3.71 40.84 33.76
CA GLU A 103 2.62 40.09 34.39
C GLU A 103 1.73 40.98 35.26
N LEU A 104 0.44 40.62 35.28
CA LEU A 104 -0.59 41.22 36.10
C LEU A 104 -0.84 40.37 37.33
N VAL A 105 -1.02 41.05 38.45
CA VAL A 105 -1.09 40.39 39.75
C VAL A 105 -2.27 40.93 40.53
N VAL A 106 -3.00 40.04 41.20
CA VAL A 106 -4.18 40.36 42.02
C VAL A 106 -3.84 40.10 43.48
N ARG A 107 -4.02 41.10 44.32
CA ARG A 107 -3.99 40.98 45.77
C ARG A 107 -5.23 40.18 46.19
N ASP A 108 -5.10 39.18 47.04
CA ASP A 108 -6.21 38.54 47.75
C ASP A 108 -5.99 38.61 49.27
N SER A 109 -6.68 37.77 50.06
CA SER A 109 -6.50 37.71 51.52
C SER A 109 -5.10 37.23 51.98
N THR A 110 -4.19 36.89 51.07
CA THR A 110 -2.84 36.36 51.34
C THR A 110 -1.72 37.14 50.65
N GLY A 111 -1.97 37.74 49.48
CA GLY A 111 -0.92 38.43 48.72
C GLY A 111 -1.24 38.55 47.25
N TRP A 112 -0.24 38.87 46.42
CA TRP A 112 -0.41 39.16 44.99
C TRP A 112 -0.17 37.92 44.11
N SER A 113 -1.15 37.45 43.32
CA SER A 113 -1.05 36.25 42.48
C SER A 113 -1.36 36.52 41.00
N ALA A 114 -0.69 35.77 40.11
CA ALA A 114 -1.09 35.66 38.70
C ALA A 114 -2.33 34.74 38.64
N PRO A 115 -3.45 35.17 38.06
CA PRO A 115 -4.70 34.44 38.19
C PRO A 115 -4.73 33.21 37.25
N THR A 116 -4.10 32.08 37.61
CA THR A 116 -4.19 30.85 36.76
C THR A 116 -4.18 29.50 37.49
N ILE A 117 -3.89 29.45 38.79
CA ILE A 117 -3.99 28.21 39.58
C ILE A 117 -4.83 28.49 40.82
N ALA A 118 -6.01 27.86 40.87
CA ALA A 118 -6.90 27.88 42.01
C ALA A 118 -7.31 26.44 42.35
N GLY A 119 -7.17 26.04 43.61
CA GLY A 119 -7.74 24.78 44.13
C GLY A 119 -7.15 23.48 43.56
N GLY A 120 -5.88 23.46 43.14
CA GLY A 120 -5.21 22.25 42.62
C GLY A 120 -5.41 21.98 41.14
N ALA A 121 -5.97 22.95 40.41
CA ALA A 121 -6.17 22.85 38.98
C ALA A 121 -5.29 23.88 38.25
N VAL A 122 -4.53 23.39 37.27
CA VAL A 122 -3.92 24.24 36.24
C VAL A 122 -4.94 24.35 35.13
N GLN A 123 -5.56 25.51 35.04
CA GLN A 123 -6.67 25.75 34.12
C GLN A 123 -6.30 26.85 33.15
N SER A 124 -6.98 26.85 32.00
CA SER A 124 -6.90 27.96 31.04
C SER A 124 -5.50 28.27 30.52
N LEU A 125 -4.62 27.26 30.45
CA LEU A 125 -3.35 27.40 29.74
C LEU A 125 -3.60 27.64 28.25
N THR A 126 -3.03 28.71 27.73
CA THR A 126 -3.12 29.04 26.30
C THR A 126 -2.10 28.29 25.46
N ARG A 127 -0.98 27.89 26.07
CA ARG A 127 0.09 27.11 25.42
C ARG A 127 0.74 26.15 26.42
N LEU A 128 1.06 24.95 25.95
CA LEU A 128 1.79 23.93 26.70
C LEU A 128 2.75 23.19 25.77
N GLY A 129 4.04 23.43 25.96
CA GLY A 129 5.12 22.74 25.23
C GLY A 129 5.84 21.72 26.12
N VAL A 130 6.07 20.51 25.61
CA VAL A 130 6.85 19.44 26.27
C VAL A 130 8.06 19.08 25.41
N ASN A 131 9.27 19.38 25.87
CA ASN A 131 10.52 19.24 25.10
C ASN A 131 10.53 19.98 23.74
N ALA A 132 9.61 20.92 23.56
CA ALA A 132 9.39 21.74 22.37
C ALA A 132 8.65 23.02 22.78
N THR A 133 8.80 24.10 22.01
CA THR A 133 8.07 25.35 22.24
C THR A 133 6.70 25.26 21.56
N ALA A 134 5.63 25.41 22.35
CA ALA A 134 4.29 25.55 21.81
C ALA A 134 4.11 26.94 21.18
N ASP A 135 3.46 26.99 20.03
CA ASP A 135 3.18 28.22 19.30
C ASP A 135 1.66 28.41 19.13
N ALA A 136 1.25 29.36 18.29
CA ALA A 136 -0.17 29.60 18.06
C ALA A 136 -0.82 28.51 17.19
N GLY A 137 -0.04 27.90 16.29
CA GLY A 137 -0.53 26.81 15.41
C GLY A 137 -0.56 25.48 16.13
N ASN A 138 0.32 25.29 17.11
CA ASN A 138 0.42 24.09 17.94
C ASN A 138 0.43 24.51 19.42
N PRO A 139 -0.74 24.85 19.99
CA PRO A 139 -0.84 25.28 21.39
C PRO A 139 -0.51 24.15 22.36
N LEU A 140 -0.60 22.89 21.94
CA LEU A 140 -0.09 21.72 22.64
C LEU A 140 0.96 21.03 21.74
N THR A 141 2.23 21.13 22.10
CA THR A 141 3.34 20.53 21.34
C THR A 141 4.17 19.63 22.23
N ALA A 142 4.51 18.43 21.75
CA ALA A 142 5.38 17.52 22.50
C ALA A 142 6.42 16.84 21.60
N ARG A 143 7.68 16.83 22.02
CA ARG A 143 8.77 16.06 21.40
C ARG A 143 9.13 14.88 22.29
N LEU A 144 8.67 13.68 21.92
CA LEU A 144 8.65 12.48 22.75
C LEU A 144 9.09 11.22 21.99
N ASN A 145 9.52 10.18 22.72
CA ASN A 145 9.71 8.82 22.18
C ASN A 145 8.41 7.98 22.23
N SER A 146 7.57 8.22 23.25
CA SER A 146 6.28 7.55 23.44
C SER A 146 5.34 8.45 24.27
N ALA A 147 4.03 8.26 24.10
CA ALA A 147 3.00 8.89 24.90
C ALA A 147 1.99 7.82 25.34
N LEU A 148 1.78 7.67 26.65
CA LEU A 148 0.79 6.77 27.21
C LEU A 148 -0.40 7.59 27.72
N LEU A 149 -1.55 7.41 27.06
CA LEU A 149 -2.84 7.80 27.60
C LEU A 149 -3.49 6.52 28.12
N THR A 150 -3.85 6.49 29.39
CA THR A 150 -4.45 5.31 30.03
C THR A 150 -5.73 5.68 30.75
N ALA A 151 -6.66 4.73 30.82
CA ALA A 151 -7.90 4.90 31.54
C ALA A 151 -7.63 4.99 33.05
N ARG A 152 -8.36 5.85 33.75
CA ARG A 152 -8.36 5.87 35.21
C ARG A 152 -9.14 4.65 35.74
N PRO A 153 -8.52 3.71 36.47
CA PRO A 153 -9.19 2.51 36.96
C PRO A 153 -10.29 2.80 37.98
N LEU A 154 -11.20 1.85 38.18
CA LEU A 154 -12.24 1.92 39.21
C LEU A 154 -11.67 2.07 40.62
N ALA A 155 -10.57 1.37 40.93
CA ALA A 155 -9.89 1.46 42.23
C ALA A 155 -9.40 2.88 42.56
N GLU A 156 -9.19 3.70 41.54
CA GLU A 156 -8.78 5.09 41.67
C GLU A 156 -9.97 6.05 41.56
N GLY A 157 -11.21 5.58 41.53
CA GLY A 157 -12.41 6.41 41.35
C GLY A 157 -12.64 6.84 39.89
N GLY A 158 -12.03 6.16 38.91
CA GLY A 158 -12.29 6.34 37.49
C GLY A 158 -13.35 5.38 36.94
N THR A 159 -13.59 5.46 35.64
CA THR A 159 -14.57 4.60 34.94
C THR A 159 -13.94 3.35 34.33
N GLY A 160 -12.61 3.24 34.32
CA GLY A 160 -11.88 2.21 33.60
C GLY A 160 -11.91 2.37 32.06
N ALA A 161 -12.51 3.43 31.53
CA ALA A 161 -12.59 3.70 30.10
C ALA A 161 -11.76 4.95 29.72
N LEU A 162 -11.01 4.86 28.62
CA LEU A 162 -10.33 5.99 27.99
C LEU A 162 -11.03 6.32 26.67
N ARG A 163 -11.26 7.61 26.42
CA ARG A 163 -11.76 8.12 25.14
C ARG A 163 -10.96 9.36 24.76
N LEU A 164 -10.55 9.44 23.50
CA LEU A 164 -10.12 10.68 22.89
C LEU A 164 -11.33 11.25 22.13
N VAL A 165 -11.99 12.22 22.73
CA VAL A 165 -13.16 12.87 22.13
C VAL A 165 -12.67 14.12 21.41
N MET A 166 -12.92 14.19 20.11
CA MET A 166 -12.53 15.29 19.23
C MET A 166 -13.82 15.88 18.63
N ASN A 167 -13.81 17.19 18.37
CA ASN A 167 -14.94 17.90 17.77
C ASN A 167 -14.44 18.89 16.72
N LYS A 168 -15.21 19.07 15.64
CA LYS A 168 -15.06 20.14 14.65
C LYS A 168 -16.34 20.99 14.59
N ASP A 169 -16.24 22.21 14.07
CA ASP A 169 -17.33 23.18 14.11
C ASP A 169 -18.33 22.99 12.95
N ALA A 170 -17.84 22.66 11.75
CA ALA A 170 -18.67 22.39 10.58
C ALA A 170 -18.29 21.09 9.87
N ALA A 171 -19.22 20.56 9.07
CA ALA A 171 -18.98 19.37 8.26
C ALA A 171 -17.79 19.54 7.31
N THR A 172 -17.60 20.75 6.76
CA THR A 172 -16.52 21.09 5.84
C THR A 172 -15.15 21.27 6.49
N ASP A 173 -15.07 21.26 7.82
CA ASP A 173 -13.80 21.37 8.53
C ASP A 173 -13.05 20.03 8.58
N VAL A 174 -11.82 20.07 9.08
CA VAL A 174 -10.97 18.89 9.21
C VAL A 174 -10.83 18.50 10.68
N MET A 175 -11.20 17.26 11.00
CA MET A 175 -10.89 16.61 12.26
C MET A 175 -10.19 15.29 11.97
N SER A 176 -8.87 15.24 12.17
CA SER A 176 -8.07 14.12 11.73
C SER A 176 -6.88 13.79 12.64
N VAL A 177 -6.36 12.58 12.46
CA VAL A 177 -5.03 12.18 12.90
C VAL A 177 -4.13 12.15 11.67
N LEU A 178 -3.11 13.02 11.67
CA LEU A 178 -2.15 13.16 10.58
C LEU A 178 -0.85 12.41 10.89
N PHE A 179 -0.48 11.48 10.02
CA PHE A 179 0.77 10.73 10.07
C PHE A 179 1.80 11.37 9.13
N GLN A 180 3.01 11.66 9.63
CA GLN A 180 4.02 12.41 8.91
C GLN A 180 5.40 11.74 8.94
N THR A 181 6.24 12.05 7.94
CA THR A 181 7.68 11.79 7.95
C THR A 181 8.40 13.09 7.63
N ALA A 182 9.34 13.52 8.49
CA ALA A 182 10.07 14.78 8.33
C ALA A 182 9.13 15.98 8.06
N TYR A 183 8.03 16.09 8.82
CA TYR A 183 7.01 17.13 8.69
C TYR A 183 6.21 17.14 7.37
N ALA A 184 6.35 16.11 6.53
CA ALA A 184 5.53 15.92 5.34
C ALA A 184 4.43 14.89 5.58
N GLY A 185 3.19 15.23 5.24
CA GLY A 185 2.02 14.35 5.36
C GLY A 185 2.17 13.06 4.57
N ARG A 186 1.74 11.93 5.14
CA ARG A 186 1.78 10.60 4.48
C ARG A 186 0.43 9.89 4.52
N ALA A 187 -0.27 10.00 5.63
CA ALA A 187 -1.63 9.50 5.77
C ALA A 187 -2.42 10.42 6.70
N GLU A 188 -3.71 10.55 6.46
CA GLU A 188 -4.62 11.35 7.27
C GLU A 188 -5.94 10.61 7.43
N LEU A 189 -6.32 10.32 8.67
CA LEU A 189 -7.53 9.58 9.04
C LEU A 189 -8.48 10.49 9.82
N GLY A 190 -9.74 10.62 9.39
CA GLY A 190 -10.74 11.37 10.15
C GLY A 190 -11.94 11.85 9.34
N LEU A 191 -12.60 12.89 9.85
CA LEU A 191 -13.69 13.61 9.18
C LEU A 191 -13.06 14.79 8.43
N ILE A 192 -12.73 14.60 7.15
CA ILE A 192 -11.80 15.46 6.40
C ILE A 192 -12.58 16.23 5.32
N GLY A 193 -13.06 17.42 5.65
CA GLY A 193 -13.86 18.22 4.72
C GLY A 193 -15.27 17.68 4.48
N ASP A 194 -15.67 16.70 5.29
CA ASP A 194 -16.97 16.03 5.27
C ASP A 194 -17.23 15.35 6.64
N ASP A 195 -18.46 14.92 6.92
CA ASP A 195 -18.82 14.14 8.12
C ASP A 195 -18.59 12.63 7.96
N ASP A 196 -18.17 12.20 6.77
CA ASP A 196 -17.80 10.84 6.46
C ASP A 196 -16.40 10.50 7.03
N LEU A 197 -16.27 9.33 7.67
CA LEU A 197 -14.96 8.82 8.05
C LEU A 197 -14.17 8.48 6.79
N SER A 198 -13.00 9.08 6.63
CA SER A 198 -12.14 8.86 5.46
C SER A 198 -10.67 8.67 5.85
N LEU A 199 -9.95 7.92 5.00
CA LEU A 199 -8.50 7.82 5.02
C LEU A 199 -7.94 8.34 3.70
N LYS A 200 -7.03 9.31 3.78
CA LYS A 200 -6.29 9.84 2.63
C LYS A 200 -4.81 9.51 2.79
N VAL A 201 -4.12 9.28 1.67
CA VAL A 201 -2.67 9.01 1.62
C VAL A 201 -1.97 9.91 0.62
N SER A 202 -0.70 10.20 0.89
CA SER A 202 0.14 11.04 0.04
C SER A 202 1.58 10.54 0.02
N ALA A 203 2.17 10.48 -1.18
CA ALA A 203 3.57 10.07 -1.35
C ALA A 203 4.53 11.27 -1.15
N ASP A 204 4.10 12.47 -1.53
CA ASP A 204 4.89 13.71 -1.54
C ASP A 204 4.54 14.65 -0.38
N GLY A 205 3.37 14.48 0.25
CA GLY A 205 2.83 15.36 1.29
C GLY A 205 2.00 16.53 0.76
N SER A 206 1.75 16.58 -0.55
CA SER A 206 0.97 17.63 -1.21
C SER A 206 -0.15 17.05 -2.09
N SER A 207 0.13 15.98 -2.82
CA SER A 207 -0.83 15.25 -3.63
C SER A 207 -1.52 14.19 -2.79
N TRP A 208 -2.80 14.42 -2.47
CA TRP A 208 -3.59 13.50 -1.64
C TRP A 208 -4.52 12.64 -2.47
N ARG A 209 -4.62 11.37 -2.10
CA ARG A 209 -5.51 10.37 -2.69
C ARG A 209 -6.38 9.79 -1.60
N GLU A 210 -7.68 9.70 -1.83
CA GLU A 210 -8.57 8.97 -0.94
C GLU A 210 -8.30 7.46 -1.06
N ALA A 211 -8.08 6.79 0.07
CA ALA A 211 -7.92 5.34 0.14
C ALA A 211 -9.29 4.68 0.35
N PHE A 212 -10.02 5.11 1.37
CA PHE A 212 -11.40 4.71 1.60
C PHE A 212 -12.21 5.83 2.25
N ARG A 213 -13.53 5.68 2.17
CA ARG A 213 -14.54 6.49 2.84
C ARG A 213 -15.67 5.60 3.37
N VAL A 214 -16.29 5.98 4.47
CA VAL A 214 -17.46 5.31 5.06
C VAL A 214 -18.65 6.24 4.99
N ASP A 215 -19.71 5.79 4.31
CA ASP A 215 -21.01 6.46 4.26
C ASP A 215 -21.67 6.42 5.66
N PRO A 216 -22.05 7.56 6.25
CA PRO A 216 -22.59 7.62 7.60
C PRO A 216 -24.04 7.13 7.71
N ASP A 217 -24.81 7.15 6.61
CA ASP A 217 -26.21 6.73 6.59
C ASP A 217 -26.33 5.21 6.42
N GLU A 218 -25.50 4.61 5.55
CA GLU A 218 -25.56 3.19 5.22
C GLU A 218 -24.46 2.34 5.87
N GLY A 219 -23.40 2.96 6.42
CA GLY A 219 -22.23 2.26 6.94
C GLY A 219 -21.40 1.56 5.86
N ARG A 220 -21.59 1.92 4.58
CA ARG A 220 -20.89 1.30 3.46
C ARG A 220 -19.50 1.91 3.28
N VAL A 221 -18.51 1.03 3.10
CA VAL A 221 -17.14 1.45 2.80
C VAL A 221 -16.93 1.47 1.29
N THR A 222 -16.49 2.62 0.77
CA THR A 222 -16.05 2.78 -0.62
C THR A 222 -14.53 2.90 -0.65
N PHE A 223 -13.87 2.14 -1.53
CA PHE A 223 -12.45 2.30 -1.83
C PHE A 223 -12.32 3.05 -3.14
N ALA A 224 -11.83 4.30 -3.11
CA ALA A 224 -11.83 5.18 -4.28
C ALA A 224 -10.99 4.65 -5.46
N ALA A 225 -9.99 3.81 -5.18
CA ALA A 225 -9.18 3.11 -6.19
C ALA A 225 -9.52 1.61 -6.32
N GLY A 226 -10.59 1.16 -5.66
CA GLY A 226 -10.93 -0.26 -5.49
C GLY A 226 -10.13 -0.93 -4.37
N ALA A 227 -10.67 -2.04 -3.85
CA ALA A 227 -9.95 -3.00 -3.03
C ALA A 227 -10.02 -4.33 -3.75
N LEU A 228 -8.91 -4.73 -4.36
CA LEU A 228 -8.77 -6.04 -4.97
C LEU A 228 -7.49 -6.66 -4.43
N ARG A 229 -7.63 -7.71 -3.63
CA ARG A 229 -6.51 -8.60 -3.33
C ARG A 229 -6.52 -9.71 -4.37
N THR A 230 -5.45 -9.82 -5.15
CA THR A 230 -5.26 -10.94 -6.08
C THR A 230 -3.97 -11.69 -5.75
N GLU A 231 -4.09 -13.01 -5.60
CA GLU A 231 -2.95 -13.92 -5.50
C GLU A 231 -3.00 -14.91 -6.67
N SER A 232 -1.85 -15.14 -7.31
CA SER A 232 -1.73 -16.03 -8.47
C SER A 232 -0.87 -17.23 -8.12
N VAL A 233 -1.40 -18.44 -8.30
CA VAL A 233 -0.67 -19.69 -8.09
C VAL A 233 -0.65 -20.49 -9.39
N LEU A 234 0.55 -20.74 -9.91
CA LEU A 234 0.76 -21.65 -11.03
C LEU A 234 1.10 -23.03 -10.49
N LEU A 235 0.35 -24.04 -10.94
CA LEU A 235 0.53 -25.44 -10.59
C LEU A 235 0.95 -26.21 -11.85
N ASP A 236 2.16 -26.75 -11.81
CA ASP A 236 2.80 -27.57 -12.86
C ASP A 236 2.86 -29.06 -12.47
N SER A 237 2.34 -29.40 -11.29
CA SER A 237 2.24 -30.77 -10.78
C SER A 237 0.94 -30.96 -10.01
N THR A 238 0.50 -32.22 -9.94
CA THR A 238 -0.73 -32.61 -9.22
C THR A 238 -0.59 -32.32 -7.73
N THR A 239 -1.53 -31.57 -7.17
CA THR A 239 -1.52 -31.16 -5.76
C THR A 239 -2.93 -30.85 -5.25
N THR A 240 -3.04 -30.58 -3.95
CA THR A 240 -4.24 -30.03 -3.34
C THR A 240 -4.09 -28.51 -3.23
N TYR A 241 -5.13 -27.78 -3.61
CA TYR A 241 -5.23 -26.33 -3.42
C TYR A 241 -6.29 -26.01 -2.38
N VAL A 242 -5.93 -25.18 -1.39
CA VAL A 242 -6.86 -24.68 -0.37
C VAL A 242 -7.06 -23.19 -0.64
N PRO A 243 -8.29 -22.75 -0.98
CA PRO A 243 -8.57 -21.33 -1.17
C PRO A 243 -8.23 -20.54 0.10
N PRO A 244 -7.49 -19.41 0.00
CA PRO A 244 -7.20 -18.58 1.16
C PRO A 244 -8.49 -18.06 1.82
N ALA A 245 -8.48 -17.91 3.14
CA ALA A 245 -9.69 -17.50 3.89
C ALA A 245 -10.27 -16.14 3.47
N TRP A 246 -9.47 -15.27 2.86
CA TRP A 246 -9.89 -13.96 2.35
C TRP A 246 -10.49 -14.03 0.94
N ALA A 247 -10.24 -15.10 0.18
CA ALA A 247 -10.67 -15.20 -1.21
C ALA A 247 -12.20 -15.33 -1.29
N ARG A 248 -12.80 -14.53 -2.17
CA ARG A 248 -14.23 -14.53 -2.49
C ARG A 248 -14.52 -15.14 -3.85
N MET A 249 -13.59 -14.99 -4.79
CA MET A 249 -13.69 -15.58 -6.12
C MET A 249 -12.40 -16.35 -6.44
N LEU A 250 -12.54 -17.43 -7.20
CA LEU A 250 -11.44 -18.08 -7.88
C LEU A 250 -11.66 -18.01 -9.39
N THR A 251 -10.66 -17.53 -10.13
CA THR A 251 -10.57 -17.71 -11.58
C THR A 251 -9.52 -18.77 -11.85
N ILE A 252 -9.92 -19.89 -12.46
CA ILE A 252 -9.03 -21.02 -12.72
C ILE A 252 -8.90 -21.22 -14.23
N THR A 253 -7.67 -21.33 -14.71
CA THR A 253 -7.34 -21.69 -16.10
C THR A 253 -6.54 -22.97 -16.12
N ALA A 254 -7.04 -23.99 -16.82
CA ALA A 254 -6.38 -25.28 -16.99
C ALA A 254 -5.98 -25.48 -18.46
N VAL A 255 -4.77 -26.02 -18.67
CA VAL A 255 -4.22 -26.41 -19.96
C VAL A 255 -3.90 -27.90 -19.92
N GLY A 256 -4.45 -28.69 -20.84
CA GLY A 256 -4.12 -30.12 -20.96
C GLY A 256 -2.70 -30.34 -21.51
N GLY A 257 -2.16 -31.54 -21.33
CA GLY A 257 -0.89 -31.91 -21.94
C GLY A 257 -1.01 -31.99 -23.47
N GLY A 258 0.05 -31.60 -24.19
CA GLY A 258 0.13 -31.80 -25.63
C GLY A 258 0.29 -33.28 -25.98
N GLY A 259 -0.24 -33.71 -27.13
CA GLY A 259 0.04 -35.04 -27.67
C GLY A 259 1.47 -35.14 -28.19
N GLY A 260 2.09 -36.31 -28.08
CA GLY A 260 3.38 -36.56 -28.71
C GLY A 260 3.24 -36.76 -30.21
N GLY A 261 4.28 -36.41 -30.96
CA GLY A 261 4.35 -36.64 -32.40
C GLY A 261 4.39 -38.14 -32.72
N GLY A 262 3.91 -38.51 -33.90
CA GLY A 262 4.05 -39.87 -34.42
C GLY A 262 5.46 -40.13 -34.95
N ALA A 263 5.88 -41.39 -34.94
CA ALA A 263 7.12 -41.80 -35.61
C ALA A 263 6.98 -41.78 -37.14
N GLY A 264 8.07 -41.47 -37.84
CA GLY A 264 8.12 -41.56 -39.30
C GLY A 264 8.10 -43.01 -39.81
N ALA A 265 7.96 -43.19 -41.13
CA ALA A 265 8.14 -44.49 -41.76
C ALA A 265 9.61 -44.78 -42.09
N PHE A 266 9.98 -46.05 -42.15
CA PHE A 266 11.29 -46.47 -42.63
C PHE A 266 11.23 -47.73 -43.48
N ALA A 267 12.08 -47.77 -44.51
CA ALA A 267 12.22 -48.88 -45.43
C ALA A 267 13.46 -48.68 -46.31
N ALA A 268 14.02 -49.77 -46.83
CA ALA A 268 15.17 -49.71 -47.75
C ALA A 268 14.85 -48.99 -49.08
N SER A 269 13.60 -49.02 -49.53
CA SER A 269 13.14 -48.38 -50.77
C SER A 269 11.64 -48.07 -50.70
N GLY A 270 11.08 -47.46 -51.75
CA GLY A 270 9.68 -47.06 -51.79
C GLY A 270 9.39 -45.76 -51.06
N GLU A 271 8.12 -45.41 -50.96
CA GLU A 271 7.65 -44.19 -50.32
C GLU A 271 7.65 -44.34 -48.80
N ARG A 272 8.18 -43.32 -48.11
CA ARG A 272 8.29 -43.30 -46.65
C ARG A 272 7.84 -41.94 -46.13
N PRO A 273 6.59 -41.81 -45.70
CA PRO A 273 6.11 -40.56 -45.14
C PRO A 273 6.69 -40.31 -43.73
N GLY A 274 6.73 -39.05 -43.31
CA GLY A 274 7.04 -38.72 -41.92
C GLY A 274 5.90 -39.09 -40.98
N GLY A 275 6.08 -38.80 -39.68
CA GLY A 275 5.03 -38.94 -38.68
C GLY A 275 4.16 -37.68 -38.60
N GLY A 276 2.92 -37.84 -38.16
CA GLY A 276 2.05 -36.70 -37.87
C GLY A 276 2.54 -35.94 -36.64
N GLY A 277 2.35 -34.62 -36.60
CA GLY A 277 2.56 -33.84 -35.38
C GLY A 277 1.47 -34.13 -34.34
N GLY A 278 1.79 -34.00 -33.06
CA GLY A 278 0.83 -34.13 -31.97
C GLY A 278 -0.12 -32.94 -31.88
N GLY A 279 -1.35 -33.19 -31.41
CA GLY A 279 -2.33 -32.13 -31.15
C GLY A 279 -1.95 -31.34 -29.90
N SER A 280 -2.30 -30.06 -29.86
CA SER A 280 -2.08 -29.25 -28.67
C SER A 280 -3.07 -29.65 -27.55
N GLY A 281 -2.71 -29.36 -26.30
CA GLY A 281 -3.62 -29.44 -25.17
C GLY A 281 -4.80 -28.49 -25.31
N GLY A 282 -5.96 -28.89 -24.80
CA GLY A 282 -7.12 -28.02 -24.66
C GLY A 282 -6.89 -26.94 -23.60
N VAL A 283 -7.66 -25.86 -23.65
CA VAL A 283 -7.63 -24.81 -22.63
C VAL A 283 -9.05 -24.53 -22.14
N SER A 284 -9.24 -24.56 -20.83
CA SER A 284 -10.52 -24.25 -20.18
C SER A 284 -10.30 -23.23 -19.08
N THR A 285 -11.21 -22.26 -18.97
CA THR A 285 -11.21 -21.26 -17.91
C THR A 285 -12.60 -21.11 -17.34
N ALA A 286 -12.71 -20.91 -16.03
CA ALA A 286 -13.97 -20.65 -15.36
C ALA A 286 -13.74 -19.92 -14.03
N ARG A 287 -14.83 -19.31 -13.55
CA ARG A 287 -14.82 -18.45 -12.36
C ARG A 287 -15.94 -18.87 -11.41
N TRP A 288 -15.60 -19.02 -10.13
CA TRP A 288 -16.54 -19.43 -9.08
C TRP A 288 -16.42 -18.56 -7.85
N SER A 289 -17.53 -18.43 -7.11
CA SER A 289 -17.52 -17.97 -5.73
C SER A 289 -16.87 -19.03 -4.84
N THR A 290 -16.02 -18.64 -3.91
CA THR A 290 -15.44 -19.57 -2.92
C THR A 290 -16.51 -20.14 -1.98
N ALA A 291 -17.67 -19.49 -1.85
CA ALA A 291 -18.79 -20.00 -1.07
C ALA A 291 -19.48 -21.22 -1.71
N ASP A 292 -19.36 -21.37 -3.03
CA ASP A 292 -19.96 -22.48 -3.80
C ASP A 292 -18.97 -23.64 -4.00
N LEU A 293 -17.74 -23.50 -3.50
CA LEU A 293 -16.68 -24.48 -3.63
C LEU A 293 -16.42 -25.20 -2.29
N PRO A 294 -15.94 -26.45 -2.33
CA PRO A 294 -15.47 -27.11 -1.12
C PRO A 294 -14.22 -26.42 -0.57
N SER A 295 -13.91 -26.68 0.71
CA SER A 295 -12.78 -26.09 1.41
C SER A 295 -11.41 -26.50 0.86
N SER A 296 -11.34 -27.54 0.04
CA SER A 296 -10.15 -27.95 -0.69
C SER A 296 -10.50 -28.44 -2.10
N LEU A 297 -9.60 -28.17 -3.04
CA LEU A 297 -9.68 -28.59 -4.43
C LEU A 297 -8.54 -29.56 -4.72
N THR A 298 -8.84 -30.64 -5.46
CA THR A 298 -7.80 -31.51 -6.03
C THR A 298 -7.47 -31.01 -7.42
N VAL A 299 -6.20 -30.71 -7.66
CA VAL A 299 -5.69 -30.23 -8.95
C VAL A 299 -4.83 -31.33 -9.56
N VAL A 300 -5.21 -31.82 -10.73
CA VAL A 300 -4.42 -32.75 -11.53
C VAL A 300 -3.84 -32.01 -12.71
N VAL A 301 -2.51 -32.09 -12.89
CA VAL A 301 -1.83 -31.53 -14.05
C VAL A 301 -1.54 -32.64 -15.05
N GLY A 302 -2.05 -32.48 -16.27
CA GLY A 302 -1.90 -33.45 -17.34
C GLY A 302 -0.46 -33.51 -17.85
N ALA A 303 0.15 -34.69 -17.81
CA ALA A 303 1.43 -34.92 -18.46
C ALA A 303 1.35 -34.76 -19.98
N GLY A 304 2.45 -34.31 -20.59
CA GLY A 304 2.63 -34.36 -22.03
C GLY A 304 2.73 -35.80 -22.55
N GLY A 305 2.29 -36.03 -23.78
CA GLY A 305 2.35 -37.33 -24.43
C GLY A 305 3.77 -37.68 -24.87
N ALA A 306 4.23 -38.91 -24.62
CA ALA A 306 5.42 -39.45 -25.27
C ALA A 306 5.18 -39.64 -26.78
N SER A 307 6.21 -39.97 -27.56
CA SER A 307 6.08 -40.27 -29.01
C SER A 307 4.92 -41.23 -29.29
N GLY A 308 3.96 -40.81 -30.09
CA GLY A 308 2.76 -41.60 -30.46
C GLY A 308 1.73 -41.77 -29.34
N VAL A 309 1.88 -41.08 -28.21
CA VAL A 309 0.99 -41.16 -27.04
C VAL A 309 0.22 -39.84 -26.88
N PRO A 310 -1.09 -39.86 -26.57
CA PRO A 310 -1.86 -38.66 -26.30
C PRO A 310 -1.41 -37.98 -25.00
N GLY A 311 -1.59 -36.66 -24.94
CA GLY A 311 -1.42 -35.91 -23.70
C GLY A 311 -2.54 -36.21 -22.71
N GLN A 312 -2.26 -36.02 -21.42
CA GLN A 312 -3.24 -36.22 -20.37
C GLN A 312 -4.05 -34.95 -20.08
N ALA A 313 -5.24 -35.12 -19.51
CA ALA A 313 -6.07 -33.99 -19.12
C ALA A 313 -5.57 -33.31 -17.84
N SER A 314 -5.70 -32.00 -17.77
CA SER A 314 -5.60 -31.24 -16.52
C SER A 314 -6.98 -31.00 -15.97
N THR A 315 -7.20 -31.29 -14.68
CA THR A 315 -8.52 -31.18 -14.04
C THR A 315 -8.44 -30.49 -12.68
N VAL A 316 -9.53 -29.82 -12.33
CA VAL A 316 -9.77 -29.34 -10.97
C VAL A 316 -11.08 -29.95 -10.50
N SER A 317 -11.04 -30.61 -9.35
CA SER A 317 -12.19 -31.28 -8.75
C SER A 317 -12.39 -30.88 -7.30
N GLY A 318 -13.62 -31.02 -6.84
CA GLY A 318 -14.03 -30.72 -5.47
C GLY A 318 -15.14 -31.68 -5.05
N ALA A 319 -15.04 -32.23 -3.83
CA ALA A 319 -16.01 -33.19 -3.29
C ALA A 319 -16.34 -34.41 -4.20
N GLY A 320 -15.43 -34.78 -5.10
CA GLY A 320 -15.59 -35.90 -6.05
C GLY A 320 -16.05 -35.48 -7.45
N ASP A 321 -16.50 -34.23 -7.65
CA ASP A 321 -16.97 -33.72 -8.93
C ASP A 321 -15.87 -32.97 -9.69
N ILE A 322 -15.80 -33.16 -11.01
CA ILE A 322 -14.92 -32.38 -11.87
C ILE A 322 -15.55 -31.01 -12.13
N LEU A 323 -14.93 -29.97 -11.58
CA LEU A 323 -15.35 -28.58 -11.72
C LEU A 323 -14.82 -27.97 -13.03
N LEU A 324 -13.58 -28.32 -13.40
CA LEU A 324 -12.94 -27.87 -14.62
C LEU A 324 -12.10 -28.99 -15.24
N ALA A 325 -12.14 -29.11 -16.57
CA ALA A 325 -11.25 -30.00 -17.30
C ALA A 325 -10.78 -29.37 -18.60
N ALA A 326 -9.49 -29.58 -18.90
CA ALA A 326 -8.88 -29.31 -20.19
C ALA A 326 -8.25 -30.60 -20.68
N ARG A 327 -8.79 -31.19 -21.76
CA ARG A 327 -8.32 -32.49 -22.26
C ARG A 327 -6.97 -32.34 -22.97
N GLY A 328 -6.15 -33.37 -22.89
CA GLY A 328 -4.89 -33.41 -23.63
C GLY A 328 -5.11 -33.58 -25.14
N GLY A 329 -4.10 -33.21 -25.91
CA GLY A 329 -4.08 -33.38 -27.35
C GLY A 329 -3.90 -34.85 -27.75
N SER A 330 -4.46 -35.25 -28.89
CA SER A 330 -4.25 -36.61 -29.41
C SER A 330 -2.83 -36.77 -29.98
N ALA A 331 -2.33 -38.00 -29.96
CA ALA A 331 -1.06 -38.33 -30.59
C ALA A 331 -1.08 -38.05 -32.10
N GLY A 332 0.08 -37.72 -32.66
CA GLY A 332 0.29 -37.78 -34.10
C GLY A 332 0.31 -39.24 -34.57
N GLY A 333 -0.28 -39.51 -35.73
CA GLY A 333 -0.30 -40.83 -36.34
C GLY A 333 1.08 -41.26 -36.83
N SER A 334 1.29 -42.57 -36.94
CA SER A 334 2.44 -43.19 -37.61
C SER A 334 1.94 -44.24 -38.59
N GLY A 335 2.72 -44.54 -39.63
CA GLY A 335 2.38 -45.63 -40.56
C GLY A 335 2.92 -45.46 -41.98
N PRO A 336 2.82 -46.51 -42.81
CA PRO A 336 3.38 -46.55 -44.16
C PRO A 336 2.70 -45.59 -45.15
N SER A 337 1.47 -45.15 -44.86
CA SER A 337 0.69 -44.18 -45.65
C SER A 337 0.74 -42.76 -45.08
N GLY A 338 1.54 -42.53 -44.05
CA GLY A 338 1.66 -41.26 -43.35
C GLY A 338 0.81 -41.20 -42.10
N GLY A 339 1.19 -40.29 -41.20
CA GLY A 339 0.51 -40.02 -39.95
C GLY A 339 -0.51 -38.88 -40.05
N ALA A 340 -1.74 -39.14 -39.61
CA ALA A 340 -2.71 -38.09 -39.34
C ALA A 340 -2.16 -37.12 -38.26
N GLY A 341 -2.43 -35.83 -38.42
CA GLY A 341 -2.15 -34.86 -37.37
C GLY A 341 -3.00 -35.16 -36.13
N GLY A 342 -2.38 -35.07 -34.96
CA GLY A 342 -3.07 -35.24 -33.69
C GLY A 342 -4.19 -34.22 -33.55
N GLN A 343 -5.39 -34.69 -33.20
CA GLN A 343 -6.53 -33.82 -32.96
C GLN A 343 -6.30 -32.93 -31.72
N PRO A 344 -6.77 -31.68 -31.75
CA PRO A 344 -6.63 -30.75 -30.63
C PRO A 344 -7.36 -31.29 -29.39
N GLY A 345 -6.82 -31.00 -28.21
CA GLY A 345 -7.48 -31.29 -26.95
C GLY A 345 -8.77 -30.46 -26.80
N VAL A 346 -9.79 -31.06 -26.20
CA VAL A 346 -11.07 -30.39 -25.96
C VAL A 346 -10.98 -29.48 -24.73
N GLY A 347 -11.39 -28.23 -24.88
CA GLY A 347 -11.54 -27.25 -23.82
C GLY A 347 -12.55 -26.16 -24.21
N LEU A 348 -12.73 -25.16 -23.35
CA LEU A 348 -13.58 -24.00 -23.64
C LEU A 348 -13.03 -23.16 -24.81
N ILE A 349 -11.71 -23.05 -24.91
CA ILE A 349 -11.02 -22.35 -26.00
C ILE A 349 -10.59 -23.39 -27.05
N PRO A 350 -10.88 -23.18 -28.35
CA PRO A 350 -10.45 -24.10 -29.40
C PRO A 350 -8.92 -24.23 -29.44
N ALA A 351 -8.44 -25.47 -29.46
CA ALA A 351 -7.02 -25.82 -29.50
C ALA A 351 -6.56 -26.13 -30.95
N ASN A 352 -5.25 -26.32 -31.14
CA ASN A 352 -4.64 -26.46 -32.45
C ASN A 352 -4.28 -27.92 -32.77
N ALA A 353 -4.62 -28.35 -34.00
CA ALA A 353 -4.26 -29.68 -34.50
C ALA A 353 -2.77 -29.76 -34.87
N GLY A 354 -2.21 -30.97 -34.79
CA GLY A 354 -0.89 -31.25 -35.36
C GLY A 354 -0.91 -31.31 -36.89
N GLY A 355 0.24 -31.13 -37.53
CA GLY A 355 0.40 -31.28 -38.96
C GLY A 355 0.22 -32.74 -39.39
N ALA A 356 -0.52 -32.98 -40.47
CA ALA A 356 -0.66 -34.33 -41.05
C ALA A 356 0.43 -34.59 -42.10
N SER A 357 1.26 -35.61 -41.90
CA SER A 357 2.20 -36.06 -42.91
C SER A 357 1.47 -36.85 -44.00
N VAL A 358 1.71 -36.52 -45.26
CA VAL A 358 1.16 -37.26 -46.42
C VAL A 358 2.28 -37.82 -47.29
N PRO A 359 2.03 -38.90 -48.05
CA PRO A 359 2.97 -39.40 -49.04
C PRO A 359 3.22 -38.35 -50.14
N GLY A 360 4.47 -38.25 -50.60
CA GLY A 360 4.83 -37.54 -51.83
C GLY A 360 4.88 -36.01 -51.79
N GLY A 361 4.57 -35.37 -50.66
CA GLY A 361 4.53 -33.91 -50.53
C GLY A 361 5.27 -33.35 -49.30
N PRO A 362 5.47 -32.01 -49.24
CA PRO A 362 6.06 -31.36 -48.07
C PRO A 362 5.15 -31.50 -46.86
N ALA A 363 5.75 -31.70 -45.69
CA ALA A 363 5.02 -31.90 -44.45
C ALA A 363 4.46 -30.55 -43.95
N PRO A 364 3.14 -30.45 -43.67
CA PRO A 364 2.53 -29.20 -43.21
C PRO A 364 2.98 -28.83 -41.80
N ALA A 365 2.96 -27.53 -41.53
CA ALA A 365 3.15 -27.01 -40.19
C ALA A 365 2.00 -27.43 -39.25
N GLY A 366 2.27 -27.43 -37.95
CA GLY A 366 1.21 -27.52 -36.95
C GLY A 366 0.32 -26.29 -36.97
N SER A 367 -0.96 -26.45 -36.64
CA SER A 367 -1.90 -25.33 -36.65
C SER A 367 -1.55 -24.30 -35.56
N SER A 368 -1.93 -23.05 -35.83
CA SER A 368 -1.95 -21.94 -34.88
C SER A 368 -3.26 -21.17 -35.03
N LEU A 369 -3.52 -20.20 -34.15
CA LEU A 369 -4.63 -19.23 -34.26
C LEU A 369 -6.06 -19.79 -34.10
N SER A 370 -6.26 -21.08 -33.79
CA SER A 370 -7.61 -21.61 -33.53
C SER A 370 -8.26 -20.99 -32.28
N GLY A 371 -7.43 -20.55 -31.32
CA GLY A 371 -7.86 -19.82 -30.14
C GLY A 371 -6.79 -18.82 -29.67
N PRO A 372 -7.18 -17.70 -29.05
CA PRO A 372 -6.26 -16.61 -28.69
C PRO A 372 -5.19 -16.99 -27.66
N ALA A 373 -5.48 -17.99 -26.82
CA ALA A 373 -4.60 -18.49 -25.77
C ALA A 373 -4.25 -19.98 -25.95
N ALA A 374 -4.53 -20.55 -27.13
CA ALA A 374 -4.30 -21.97 -27.38
C ALA A 374 -2.80 -22.27 -27.57
N PRO A 375 -2.28 -23.40 -27.07
CA PRO A 375 -0.95 -23.88 -27.41
C PRO A 375 -0.86 -24.30 -28.88
N GLY A 376 0.35 -24.31 -29.43
CA GLY A 376 0.60 -24.67 -30.83
C GLY A 376 0.54 -26.17 -31.10
N GLY A 377 0.07 -26.56 -32.28
CA GLY A 377 0.14 -27.95 -32.74
C GLY A 377 1.55 -28.32 -33.21
N GLY A 378 1.93 -29.60 -33.10
CA GLY A 378 3.23 -30.08 -33.58
C GLY A 378 3.32 -30.10 -35.11
N GLY A 379 4.50 -29.82 -35.67
CA GLY A 379 4.77 -29.92 -37.11
C GLY A 379 4.86 -31.36 -37.59
N ALA A 380 4.46 -31.64 -38.83
CA ALA A 380 4.61 -32.98 -39.42
C ALA A 380 6.08 -33.30 -39.77
N GLY A 381 6.49 -34.55 -39.60
CA GLY A 381 7.83 -35.01 -39.96
C GLY A 381 8.06 -35.04 -41.48
N GLY A 382 9.30 -34.84 -41.90
CA GLY A 382 9.69 -34.93 -43.32
C GLY A 382 9.60 -36.36 -43.85
N GLY A 383 9.24 -36.50 -45.13
CA GLY A 383 9.14 -37.77 -45.85
C GLY A 383 10.29 -38.03 -46.83
N LEU A 384 10.39 -39.25 -47.33
CA LEU A 384 11.15 -39.63 -48.53
C LEU A 384 10.19 -40.14 -49.60
N ALA A 385 10.25 -39.52 -50.78
CA ALA A 385 9.56 -40.04 -51.95
C ALA A 385 10.16 -41.38 -52.41
N ALA A 386 9.42 -42.15 -53.21
CA ALA A 386 9.90 -43.40 -53.79
C ALA A 386 11.18 -43.24 -54.64
N THR A 387 11.40 -42.05 -55.20
CA THR A 387 12.61 -41.64 -55.94
C THR A 387 13.82 -41.34 -55.06
N GLY A 388 13.67 -41.37 -53.74
CA GLY A 388 14.71 -40.98 -52.77
C GLY A 388 14.81 -39.48 -52.52
N THR A 389 13.91 -38.66 -53.09
CA THR A 389 13.87 -37.21 -52.86
C THR A 389 13.36 -36.91 -51.45
N LEU A 390 14.08 -36.04 -50.72
CA LEU A 390 13.70 -35.55 -49.40
C LEU A 390 12.52 -34.59 -49.49
N GLN A 391 11.53 -34.79 -48.63
CA GLN A 391 10.42 -33.86 -48.39
C GLN A 391 10.67 -33.11 -47.08
N THR A 392 10.46 -31.80 -47.10
CA THR A 392 10.71 -30.93 -45.94
C THR A 392 9.76 -31.25 -44.79
N ALA A 393 10.26 -31.15 -43.56
CA ALA A 393 9.44 -31.21 -42.36
C ALA A 393 8.65 -29.90 -42.15
N GLY A 394 7.57 -29.97 -41.38
CA GLY A 394 6.74 -28.82 -41.02
C GLY A 394 7.21 -28.14 -39.73
N ALA A 395 7.07 -26.82 -39.66
CA ALA A 395 7.30 -26.07 -38.43
C ALA A 395 6.23 -26.37 -37.37
N GLY A 396 6.53 -26.17 -36.10
CA GLY A 396 5.52 -26.14 -35.06
C GLY A 396 4.61 -24.93 -35.21
N GLY A 397 3.35 -25.04 -34.76
CA GLY A 397 2.45 -23.91 -34.67
C GLY A 397 2.81 -22.99 -33.49
N ASP A 398 2.56 -21.69 -33.63
CA ASP A 398 2.71 -20.75 -32.52
C ASP A 398 1.60 -20.93 -31.47
N GLY A 399 1.98 -20.92 -30.20
CA GLY A 399 1.06 -20.83 -29.06
C GLY A 399 0.73 -19.37 -28.73
N ALA A 400 -0.48 -19.09 -28.24
CA ALA A 400 -0.90 -17.76 -27.77
C ALA A 400 -0.58 -16.57 -28.70
N PRO A 401 -0.88 -16.66 -30.01
CA PRO A 401 -0.41 -15.69 -31.01
C PRO A 401 -0.94 -14.27 -30.84
N LEU A 402 -2.02 -14.06 -30.06
CA LEU A 402 -2.69 -12.76 -29.92
C LEU A 402 -2.28 -11.96 -28.67
N ILE A 403 -1.47 -12.52 -27.76
CA ILE A 403 -1.07 -11.84 -26.52
C ILE A 403 0.45 -11.76 -26.41
N ARG A 404 1.11 -12.92 -26.31
CA ARG A 404 2.57 -13.06 -26.34
C ARG A 404 2.88 -14.42 -26.95
N PRO A 405 3.21 -14.47 -28.25
CA PRO A 405 3.39 -15.74 -28.94
C PRO A 405 4.49 -16.58 -28.29
N ALA A 406 4.18 -17.83 -28.02
CA ALA A 406 5.14 -18.89 -27.78
C ALA A 406 5.53 -19.45 -29.16
N PRO A 407 6.71 -19.14 -29.69
CA PRO A 407 7.05 -19.46 -31.07
C PRO A 407 7.06 -20.97 -31.28
N GLY A 408 6.47 -21.44 -32.37
CA GLY A 408 6.61 -22.81 -32.82
C GLY A 408 8.07 -23.13 -33.18
N GLY A 409 8.46 -24.40 -33.00
CA GLY A 409 9.79 -24.86 -33.39
C GLY A 409 10.00 -24.67 -34.90
N ALA A 410 11.15 -24.11 -35.29
CA ALA A 410 11.53 -24.00 -36.69
C ALA A 410 11.83 -25.38 -37.31
N ALA A 411 11.30 -25.63 -38.50
CA ALA A 411 11.68 -26.80 -39.30
C ALA A 411 13.10 -26.64 -39.86
N GLY A 412 13.83 -27.74 -39.95
CA GLY A 412 15.21 -27.75 -40.45
C GLY A 412 15.56 -29.05 -41.18
N SER A 413 16.84 -29.23 -41.49
CA SER A 413 17.38 -30.43 -42.18
C SER A 413 17.90 -31.50 -41.20
N GLY A 414 17.46 -31.48 -39.95
CA GLY A 414 17.92 -32.35 -38.88
C GLY A 414 16.82 -32.65 -37.85
N MET A 415 17.18 -32.75 -36.57
CA MET A 415 16.18 -32.83 -35.49
C MET A 415 15.29 -31.60 -35.50
N GLY A 416 13.99 -31.80 -35.24
CA GLY A 416 13.04 -30.71 -35.11
C GLY A 416 13.40 -29.81 -33.93
N ALA A 417 13.28 -28.49 -34.10
CA ALA A 417 13.45 -27.56 -33.00
C ALA A 417 12.31 -27.70 -31.97
N VAL A 418 12.65 -27.52 -30.70
CA VAL A 418 11.69 -27.48 -29.58
C VAL A 418 10.81 -26.23 -29.71
N GLY A 419 9.53 -26.34 -29.37
CA GLY A 419 8.62 -25.19 -29.28
C GLY A 419 9.02 -24.27 -28.13
N GLY A 420 8.88 -22.96 -28.31
CA GLY A 420 9.14 -21.98 -27.26
C GLY A 420 8.05 -21.94 -26.19
N ASP A 421 8.36 -21.31 -25.06
CA ASP A 421 7.42 -21.12 -23.94
C ASP A 421 6.98 -19.65 -23.84
N ALA A 422 5.72 -19.39 -23.50
CA ALA A 422 5.26 -18.05 -23.17
C ALA A 422 5.80 -17.62 -21.78
N ALA A 423 6.72 -16.66 -21.75
CA ALA A 423 7.48 -16.28 -20.54
C ALA A 423 6.69 -15.55 -19.42
N THR A 424 5.35 -15.56 -19.42
CA THR A 424 4.54 -14.86 -18.40
C THR A 424 3.26 -15.65 -18.06
N PRO A 425 3.31 -16.55 -17.06
CA PRO A 425 2.16 -17.40 -16.72
C PRO A 425 0.94 -16.62 -16.20
N ARG A 426 1.11 -15.35 -15.81
CA ARG A 426 0.00 -14.46 -15.42
C ARG A 426 -0.86 -13.97 -16.58
N LEU A 427 -0.36 -14.04 -17.81
CA LEU A 427 -1.07 -13.52 -19.00
C LEU A 427 -1.54 -14.66 -19.90
N VAL A 428 -0.69 -15.65 -20.17
CA VAL A 428 -1.06 -16.83 -20.96
C VAL A 428 -0.30 -18.08 -20.52
N LEU A 429 -0.97 -19.22 -20.53
CA LEU A 429 -0.39 -20.55 -20.40
C LEU A 429 -0.45 -21.26 -21.76
N ALA A 430 0.59 -21.10 -22.57
CA ALA A 430 0.66 -21.79 -23.86
C ALA A 430 2.11 -21.97 -24.31
N GLY A 431 2.42 -23.15 -24.83
CA GLY A 431 3.67 -23.45 -25.51
C GLY A 431 3.51 -23.50 -27.02
N GLY A 432 4.59 -23.25 -27.74
CA GLY A 432 4.69 -23.50 -29.18
C GLY A 432 4.74 -25.00 -29.45
N GLY A 433 4.27 -25.42 -30.62
CA GLY A 433 4.45 -26.80 -31.08
C GLY A 433 5.91 -27.09 -31.41
N GLY A 434 6.33 -28.35 -31.25
CA GLY A 434 7.63 -28.80 -31.74
C GLY A 434 7.66 -28.95 -33.26
N ALA A 435 8.80 -28.71 -33.90
CA ALA A 435 8.95 -28.89 -35.34
C ALA A 435 9.06 -30.37 -35.71
N GLY A 436 8.65 -30.73 -36.92
CA GLY A 436 8.90 -32.07 -37.45
C GLY A 436 10.39 -32.34 -37.66
N GLY A 437 10.79 -33.60 -37.47
CA GLY A 437 12.14 -34.07 -37.80
C GLY A 437 12.33 -34.27 -39.30
N ALA A 438 13.50 -33.94 -39.82
CA ALA A 438 13.82 -34.14 -41.23
C ALA A 438 13.91 -35.62 -41.60
N ALA A 439 13.66 -35.92 -42.88
CA ALA A 439 13.93 -37.24 -43.43
C ALA A 439 15.43 -37.47 -43.69
N SER A 440 15.85 -38.72 -43.78
CA SER A 440 17.25 -39.12 -44.03
C SER A 440 17.36 -40.14 -45.17
N THR A 441 18.28 -39.90 -46.12
CA THR A 441 18.58 -40.81 -47.25
C THR A 441 19.68 -41.83 -46.95
N SER A 442 20.37 -41.69 -45.81
CA SER A 442 21.57 -42.48 -45.50
C SER A 442 21.52 -43.19 -44.15
N ALA A 443 20.54 -42.86 -43.29
CA ALA A 443 20.43 -43.40 -41.94
C ALA A 443 18.95 -43.44 -41.48
N GLY A 444 18.74 -43.51 -40.16
CA GLY A 444 17.42 -43.32 -39.56
C GLY A 444 16.92 -41.89 -39.73
N GLY A 445 15.60 -41.71 -39.70
CA GLY A 445 14.99 -40.37 -39.72
C GLY A 445 15.30 -39.58 -38.46
N PHE A 446 15.27 -38.25 -38.55
CA PHE A 446 15.54 -37.40 -37.39
C PHE A 446 14.33 -37.31 -36.48
N ALA A 447 14.57 -37.16 -35.17
CA ALA A 447 13.49 -36.98 -34.21
C ALA A 447 12.76 -35.64 -34.39
N GLY A 448 11.46 -35.62 -34.12
CA GLY A 448 10.71 -34.38 -33.98
C GLY A 448 11.12 -33.62 -32.72
N GLY A 449 10.91 -32.30 -32.73
CA GLY A 449 11.13 -31.45 -31.57
C GLY A 449 10.04 -31.60 -30.53
N ASP A 450 10.38 -31.42 -29.27
CA ASP A 450 9.42 -31.43 -28.17
C ASP A 450 8.50 -30.19 -28.24
N GLY A 451 7.27 -30.33 -27.76
CA GLY A 451 6.34 -29.22 -27.59
C GLY A 451 6.74 -28.36 -26.38
N GLY A 452 6.61 -27.04 -26.52
CA GLY A 452 6.84 -26.10 -25.43
C GLY A 452 5.80 -26.22 -24.32
N GLY A 453 6.18 -25.78 -23.13
CA GLY A 453 5.28 -25.58 -22.00
C GLY A 453 4.40 -24.33 -22.19
N PHE A 454 3.09 -24.37 -21.94
CA PHE A 454 2.26 -25.51 -21.55
C PHE A 454 1.41 -26.00 -22.72
N GLY A 455 1.26 -27.32 -22.85
CA GLY A 455 0.34 -27.97 -23.77
C GLY A 455 0.74 -27.96 -25.25
N GLY A 456 1.96 -27.56 -25.63
CA GLY A 456 2.41 -27.60 -27.03
C GLY A 456 2.46 -29.03 -27.58
N GLY A 457 2.02 -29.24 -28.82
CA GLY A 457 2.08 -30.55 -29.47
C GLY A 457 3.52 -30.92 -29.89
N GLY A 458 3.91 -32.19 -29.72
CA GLY A 458 5.21 -32.69 -30.15
C GLY A 458 5.32 -32.82 -31.67
N GLY A 459 6.48 -32.53 -32.24
CA GLY A 459 6.72 -32.65 -33.69
C GLY A 459 6.78 -34.10 -34.16
N GLY A 460 6.32 -34.38 -35.38
CA GLY A 460 6.39 -35.71 -35.99
C GLY A 460 7.82 -36.10 -36.35
N GLY A 461 8.16 -37.38 -36.21
CA GLY A 461 9.47 -37.91 -36.58
C GLY A 461 9.67 -38.01 -38.09
N GLY A 462 10.89 -37.78 -38.56
CA GLY A 462 11.24 -37.88 -39.97
C GLY A 462 11.31 -39.33 -40.46
N ALA A 463 11.15 -39.51 -41.77
CA ALA A 463 11.33 -40.79 -42.43
C ALA A 463 12.81 -41.18 -42.58
N GLY A 464 13.13 -42.47 -42.61
CA GLY A 464 14.51 -42.95 -42.74
C GLY A 464 14.68 -44.23 -43.53
N ILE A 465 15.91 -44.64 -43.78
CA ILE A 465 16.22 -45.88 -44.50
C ILE A 465 16.30 -47.06 -43.52
N THR A 466 16.98 -46.88 -42.40
CA THR A 466 17.27 -47.96 -41.43
C THR A 466 16.39 -47.93 -40.19
N ALA A 467 15.83 -46.77 -39.84
CA ALA A 467 14.94 -46.57 -38.70
C ALA A 467 14.07 -45.33 -38.89
N ALA A 468 12.94 -45.28 -38.17
CA ALA A 468 12.11 -44.10 -38.08
C ALA A 468 12.71 -43.06 -37.14
N GLY A 469 12.53 -41.77 -37.44
CA GLY A 469 12.63 -40.73 -36.43
C GLY A 469 11.50 -40.88 -35.43
N LEU A 470 11.81 -40.75 -34.14
CA LEU A 470 10.79 -40.70 -33.08
C LEU A 470 10.06 -39.35 -33.14
N GLY A 471 8.79 -39.33 -32.73
CA GLY A 471 8.10 -38.07 -32.50
C GLY A 471 8.61 -37.39 -31.23
N GLY A 472 8.57 -36.06 -31.23
CA GLY A 472 8.81 -35.27 -30.04
C GLY A 472 7.72 -35.50 -28.99
N THR A 473 8.08 -35.30 -27.73
CA THR A 473 7.12 -35.31 -26.62
C THR A 473 6.23 -34.07 -26.67
N GLY A 474 4.99 -34.18 -26.21
CA GLY A 474 4.13 -33.02 -25.99
C GLY A 474 4.54 -32.26 -24.72
N GLY A 475 4.28 -30.96 -24.68
CA GLY A 475 4.48 -30.15 -23.49
C GLY A 475 3.48 -30.53 -22.38
N ALA A 476 3.92 -30.49 -21.13
CA ALA A 476 3.04 -30.72 -19.98
C ALA A 476 1.94 -29.65 -19.90
N GLY A 477 0.82 -29.99 -19.27
CA GLY A 477 -0.24 -29.05 -18.93
C GLY A 477 0.13 -28.17 -17.74
N ALA A 478 -0.81 -27.30 -17.33
CA ALA A 478 -0.71 -26.51 -16.11
C ALA A 478 -2.09 -26.06 -15.64
N VAL A 479 -2.17 -25.62 -14.39
CA VAL A 479 -3.34 -24.95 -13.83
C VAL A 479 -2.91 -23.64 -13.16
N LEU A 480 -3.46 -22.51 -13.60
CA LEU A 480 -3.31 -21.21 -12.95
C LEU A 480 -4.58 -20.92 -12.15
N ILE A 481 -4.42 -20.62 -10.86
CA ILE A 481 -5.49 -20.19 -9.98
C ILE A 481 -5.24 -18.73 -9.58
N LEU A 482 -6.22 -17.87 -9.80
CA LEU A 482 -6.27 -16.51 -9.30
C LEU A 482 -7.30 -16.44 -8.18
N ALA A 483 -6.84 -16.25 -6.95
CA ALA A 483 -7.70 -15.97 -5.81
C ALA A 483 -7.94 -14.47 -5.71
N GLU A 484 -9.19 -14.05 -5.62
CA GLU A 484 -9.61 -12.65 -5.62
C GLU A 484 -10.52 -12.38 -4.41
N GLY A 485 -10.34 -11.27 -3.70
CA GLY A 485 -11.16 -10.92 -2.54
C GLY A 485 -11.00 -9.51 -2.04
#